data_AF-A0A1F5LK20-F1
#
_entry.id   AF-A0A1F5LK20-F1
#
_cell.length_a   1.000
_cell.length_b   1.000
_cell.length_c   1.000
_cell.angle_alpha   90.00
_cell.angle_beta   90.00
_cell.angle_gamma   90.00
#
_symmetry.space_group_name_H-M   'P 1'
#
loop_
_entity.id
_entity.type
_entity.pdbx_description
1 polymer ?
#
loop_
_entity_poly.entity_id
_entity_poly.type
_entity_poly.pdbx_seq_one_letter_code
_entity_poly.pdbx_strand_id
1 'polypeptide(L)'
;MGYSANPPPNPPTLTPDHQVFISIHHRGELSLDESRRDLGYSAYHWGVLLAPRSPKGACCHAFDVTDGSSPDRLLRMDHNPNFEWLFRVRYYVNPDHSGSLLLRIKVGKVRIGNGNGNGNGNGYGSGHAFENIHAILRSIPLPVKGAGPSQNCVGWIRAAIRKLQANGLAEDFDVDAFMANALTFVDRRLADVDRVPDVISHLGKRI
;
A
#
# COMPACT_ATOMS: atom_id res chain seq x y z
N MET A 1 12.36 2.50 -10.12
CA MET A 1 13.11 3.49 -9.33
C MET A 1 12.51 3.53 -7.93
N GLY A 2 13.31 3.34 -6.88
CA GLY A 2 12.84 3.40 -5.50
C GLY A 2 14.00 3.27 -4.55
N TYR A 3 14.59 4.41 -4.18
CA TYR A 3 15.63 4.49 -3.16
C TYR A 3 15.04 4.02 -1.82
N SER A 4 15.66 3.01 -1.21
CA SER A 4 15.72 2.92 0.25
C SER A 4 16.90 3.77 0.67
N ALA A 5 16.66 5.05 0.82
CA ALA A 5 17.61 5.97 1.44
C ALA A 5 16.88 6.57 2.62
N ASN A 6 17.59 6.68 3.75
CA ASN A 6 17.23 7.26 5.04
C ASN A 6 15.94 8.11 5.05
N PRO A 7 15.09 7.97 6.10
CA PRO A 7 13.89 8.79 6.21
C PRO A 7 14.25 10.26 5.95
N PRO A 8 13.46 10.96 5.12
CA PRO A 8 13.74 12.35 4.81
C PRO A 8 13.89 13.14 6.11
N PRO A 9 14.73 14.19 6.15
CA PRO A 9 14.99 14.95 7.36
C PRO A 9 13.71 15.52 7.99
N ASN A 10 12.65 15.70 7.19
CA ASN A 10 11.30 15.96 7.67
C ASN A 10 10.30 14.95 7.05
N PRO A 11 9.31 14.46 7.81
CA PRO A 11 8.25 13.63 7.28
C PRO A 11 7.45 14.39 6.20
N PRO A 12 6.87 13.70 5.21
CA PRO A 12 6.07 14.35 4.19
C PRO A 12 4.84 15.04 4.77
N THR A 13 4.55 16.22 4.24
CA THR A 13 3.32 16.95 4.53
C THR A 13 2.20 16.45 3.62
N LEU A 14 1.13 15.89 4.19
CA LEU A 14 -0.04 15.51 3.42
C LEU A 14 -0.96 16.71 3.22
N THR A 15 -1.75 16.68 2.15
CA THR A 15 -2.77 17.71 1.83
C THR A 15 -4.19 17.13 1.96
N PRO A 16 -5.23 17.95 2.16
CA PRO A 16 -6.60 17.47 2.34
C PRO A 16 -7.18 16.67 1.17
N ASP A 17 -6.59 16.76 -0.02
CA ASP A 17 -6.99 15.98 -1.18
C ASP A 17 -6.30 14.61 -1.27
N HIS A 18 -5.40 14.28 -0.34
CA HIS A 18 -4.81 12.94 -0.26
C HIS A 18 -5.88 11.87 0.01
N GLN A 19 -5.75 10.80 -0.76
CA GLN A 19 -6.59 9.62 -0.73
C GLN A 19 -5.79 8.43 -0.24
N VAL A 20 -6.51 7.47 0.34
CA VAL A 20 -5.95 6.20 0.79
C VAL A 20 -6.31 5.15 -0.25
N PHE A 21 -5.29 4.51 -0.82
CA PHE A 21 -5.43 3.44 -1.79
C PHE A 21 -4.81 2.15 -1.27
N ILE A 22 -5.39 1.03 -1.69
CA ILE A 22 -4.71 -0.26 -1.71
C ILE A 22 -4.08 -0.42 -3.08
N SER A 23 -2.77 -0.63 -3.10
CA SER A 23 -2.00 -0.86 -4.33
C SER A 23 -1.68 -2.34 -4.48
N ILE A 24 -1.86 -2.87 -5.70
CA ILE A 24 -1.59 -4.27 -6.04
C ILE A 24 -0.57 -4.31 -7.17
N HIS A 25 0.47 -5.11 -6.97
CA HIS A 25 1.61 -5.20 -7.86
C HIS A 25 1.84 -6.62 -8.34
N HIS A 26 2.22 -6.75 -9.61
CA HIS A 26 2.73 -7.96 -10.22
C HIS A 26 4.00 -8.45 -9.50
N ARG A 27 4.12 -9.77 -9.32
CA ARG A 27 5.26 -10.45 -8.67
C ARG A 27 6.01 -11.37 -9.65
N GLY A 28 6.08 -10.99 -10.92
CA GLY A 28 6.73 -11.81 -11.95
C GLY A 28 5.99 -13.14 -12.15
N GLU A 29 6.73 -14.23 -12.31
CA GLU A 29 6.20 -15.59 -12.49
C GLU A 29 5.19 -16.02 -11.41
N LEU A 30 5.27 -15.45 -10.20
CA LEU A 30 4.32 -15.77 -9.12
C LEU A 30 2.89 -15.29 -9.41
N SER A 31 2.74 -14.28 -10.27
CA SER A 31 1.44 -13.73 -10.68
C SER A 31 0.87 -14.39 -11.93
N LEU A 32 1.56 -15.38 -12.52
CA LEU A 32 1.19 -16.00 -13.79
C LEU A 32 0.71 -17.44 -13.59
N ASP A 33 -0.15 -17.89 -14.50
CA ASP A 33 -0.54 -19.28 -14.73
C ASP A 33 -0.81 -20.11 -13.46
N GLU A 34 -0.07 -21.21 -13.27
CA GLU A 34 -0.27 -22.16 -12.18
C GLU A 34 0.08 -21.53 -10.83
N SER A 35 1.18 -20.78 -10.77
CA SER A 35 1.61 -20.04 -9.58
C SER A 35 0.49 -19.12 -9.07
N ARG A 36 -0.19 -18.41 -9.98
CA ARG A 36 -1.33 -17.58 -9.61
C ARG A 36 -2.46 -18.42 -9.01
N ARG A 37 -2.81 -19.56 -9.61
CA ARG A 37 -3.88 -20.44 -9.10
C ARG A 37 -3.56 -20.94 -7.69
N ASP A 38 -2.33 -21.39 -7.47
CA ASP A 38 -1.89 -21.99 -6.20
C ASP A 38 -1.73 -20.94 -5.08
N LEU A 39 -1.16 -19.78 -5.40
CA LEU A 39 -0.85 -18.75 -4.41
C LEU A 39 -2.05 -17.86 -4.06
N GLY A 40 -3.12 -17.87 -4.86
CA GLY A 40 -4.30 -17.05 -4.59
C GLY A 40 -3.96 -15.56 -4.49
N TYR A 41 -4.33 -14.94 -3.38
CA TYR A 41 -4.00 -13.54 -3.07
C TYR A 41 -2.49 -13.27 -3.02
N SER A 42 -1.69 -14.26 -2.60
CA SER A 42 -0.24 -14.12 -2.42
C SER A 42 0.53 -14.15 -3.74
N ALA A 43 -0.15 -14.43 -4.85
CA ALA A 43 0.38 -14.28 -6.20
C ALA A 43 0.75 -12.82 -6.52
N TYR A 44 0.15 -11.86 -5.82
CA TYR A 44 0.37 -10.43 -5.97
C TYR A 44 0.98 -9.83 -4.71
N HIS A 45 1.67 -8.69 -4.88
CA HIS A 45 2.17 -7.91 -3.75
C HIS A 45 1.19 -6.78 -3.42
N TRP A 46 0.88 -6.62 -2.13
CA TRP A 46 -0.14 -5.70 -1.65
C TRP A 46 0.52 -4.63 -0.77
N GLY A 47 0.04 -3.40 -0.88
CA GLY A 47 0.51 -2.29 -0.07
C GLY A 47 -0.53 -1.17 0.05
N VAL A 48 -0.25 -0.21 0.91
CA VAL A 48 -1.02 1.03 1.05
C VAL A 48 -0.30 2.14 0.28
N LEU A 49 -1.06 2.94 -0.47
CA LEU A 49 -0.56 4.11 -1.17
C LEU A 49 -1.35 5.34 -0.74
N LEU A 50 -0.66 6.36 -0.27
CA LEU A 50 -1.20 7.70 -0.10
C LEU A 50 -0.88 8.50 -1.35
N ALA A 51 -1.91 9.05 -1.99
CA ALA A 51 -1.74 9.85 -3.20
C ALA A 51 -2.73 11.03 -3.20
N PRO A 52 -2.32 12.22 -3.65
CA PRO A 52 -3.26 13.32 -3.90
C PRO A 52 -4.26 12.93 -4.98
N ARG A 53 -5.38 13.65 -5.08
CA ARG A 53 -6.44 13.35 -6.06
C ARG A 53 -5.94 13.40 -7.50
N SER A 54 -4.95 14.25 -7.76
CA SER A 54 -4.35 14.44 -9.07
C SER A 54 -2.83 14.35 -8.93
N PRO A 55 -2.28 13.12 -8.83
CA PRO A 55 -0.85 12.93 -8.61
C PRO A 55 -0.05 13.46 -9.80
N LYS A 56 0.98 14.23 -9.50
CA LYS A 56 1.96 14.73 -10.46
C LYS A 56 3.36 14.42 -9.95
N GLY A 57 4.08 13.60 -10.70
CA GLY A 57 5.44 13.20 -10.35
C GLY A 57 5.54 12.49 -9.00
N ALA A 58 6.64 12.74 -8.30
CA ALA A 58 7.05 12.10 -7.04
C ALA A 58 6.30 12.68 -5.82
N CYS A 59 4.99 12.44 -5.74
CA CYS A 59 4.11 13.03 -4.71
C CYS A 59 3.34 12.01 -3.87
N CYS A 60 3.52 10.70 -4.11
CA CYS A 60 2.83 9.67 -3.37
C CYS A 60 3.73 9.05 -2.29
N HIS A 61 3.14 8.34 -1.34
CA HIS A 61 3.86 7.62 -0.29
C HIS A 61 3.33 6.20 -0.18
N ALA A 62 4.21 5.21 -0.28
CA ALA A 62 3.84 3.81 -0.27
C ALA A 62 4.32 3.11 1.01
N PHE A 63 3.49 2.21 1.51
CA PHE A 63 3.75 1.39 2.68
C PHE A 63 3.48 -0.06 2.30
N ASP A 64 4.42 -0.95 2.59
CA ASP A 64 4.22 -2.38 2.43
C ASP A 64 5.01 -3.20 3.46
N VAL A 65 4.73 -4.50 3.50
CA VAL A 65 5.61 -5.47 4.15
C VAL A 65 6.18 -6.42 3.12
N THR A 66 7.47 -6.70 3.24
CA THR A 66 8.20 -7.53 2.28
C THR A 66 9.25 -8.34 3.02
N ASP A 67 9.44 -9.59 2.63
CA ASP A 67 10.60 -10.42 2.94
C ASP A 67 11.60 -10.45 1.77
N GLY A 68 11.25 -9.85 0.63
CA GLY A 68 12.14 -9.76 -0.53
C GLY A 68 13.43 -8.97 -0.28
N SER A 69 14.35 -9.10 -1.25
CA SER A 69 15.63 -8.42 -1.23
C SER A 69 15.49 -6.89 -1.16
N SER A 70 16.46 -6.27 -0.52
CA SER A 70 16.60 -4.83 -0.38
C SER A 70 17.98 -4.39 -0.88
N PRO A 71 18.22 -4.44 -2.20
CA PRO A 71 19.53 -4.16 -2.76
C PRO A 71 19.92 -2.70 -2.61
N ASP A 72 21.11 -2.45 -2.06
CA ASP A 72 21.80 -1.16 -2.10
C ASP A 72 22.58 -1.03 -3.40
N ARG A 73 22.23 -0.03 -4.20
CA ARG A 73 22.86 0.18 -5.51
C ARG A 73 24.30 0.69 -5.40
N LEU A 74 24.64 1.43 -4.35
CA LEU A 74 25.97 2.00 -4.14
C LEU A 74 26.92 0.95 -3.55
N LEU A 75 26.46 0.24 -2.51
CA LEU A 75 27.25 -0.75 -1.80
C LEU A 75 27.22 -2.13 -2.48
N ARG A 76 26.32 -2.34 -3.45
CA ARG A 76 26.08 -3.64 -4.12
C ARG A 76 25.84 -4.77 -3.12
N MET A 77 25.20 -4.46 -2.01
CA MET A 77 24.86 -5.40 -0.94
C MET A 77 23.35 -5.48 -0.79
N ASP A 78 22.86 -6.65 -0.40
CA ASP A 78 21.47 -6.80 0.02
C ASP A 78 21.36 -6.41 1.50
N HIS A 79 20.49 -5.45 1.83
CA HIS A 79 20.18 -5.07 3.20
C HIS A 79 19.22 -6.05 3.91
N ASN A 80 18.65 -7.02 3.18
CA ASN A 80 17.81 -8.08 3.73
C ASN A 80 18.31 -9.49 3.32
N PRO A 81 19.57 -9.85 3.60
CA PRO A 81 20.16 -11.10 3.09
C PRO A 81 19.49 -12.36 3.68
N ASN A 82 18.83 -12.22 4.83
CA ASN A 82 18.14 -13.31 5.50
C ASN A 82 16.66 -13.39 5.13
N PHE A 83 16.15 -12.52 4.25
CA PHE A 83 14.73 -12.46 3.90
C PHE A 83 13.83 -12.37 5.14
N GLU A 84 14.17 -11.46 6.04
CA GLU A 84 13.33 -11.12 7.19
C GLU A 84 12.15 -10.28 6.72
N TRP A 85 11.01 -10.40 7.39
CA TRP A 85 9.87 -9.53 7.12
C TRP A 85 10.19 -8.11 7.59
N LEU A 86 10.08 -7.15 6.68
CA LEU A 86 10.35 -5.74 6.92
C LEU A 86 9.10 -4.90 6.64
N PHE A 87 8.79 -3.97 7.53
CA PHE A 87 7.90 -2.85 7.19
C PHE A 87 8.70 -1.81 6.41
N ARG A 88 8.24 -1.50 5.19
CA ARG A 88 8.92 -0.59 4.28
C ARG A 88 8.04 0.60 3.96
N VAL A 89 8.66 1.77 4.03
CA VAL A 89 8.07 3.06 3.63
C VAL A 89 8.87 3.60 2.47
N ARG A 90 8.19 3.98 1.39
CA ARG A 90 8.78 4.67 0.25
C ARG A 90 8.17 6.06 0.14
N TYR A 91 9.02 7.07 0.28
CA TYR A 91 8.63 8.47 0.21
C TYR A 91 8.70 8.99 -1.22
N TYR A 92 7.81 9.93 -1.58
CA TYR A 92 7.84 10.65 -2.86
C TYR A 92 7.91 9.70 -4.07
N VAL A 93 7.08 8.66 -4.07
CA VAL A 93 7.00 7.72 -5.19
C VAL A 93 6.17 8.31 -6.31
N ASN A 94 6.60 8.08 -7.55
CA ASN A 94 5.75 8.22 -8.72
C ASN A 94 5.18 6.84 -9.08
N PRO A 95 3.87 6.59 -8.85
CA PRO A 95 3.27 5.28 -9.13
C PRO A 95 3.35 4.92 -10.62
N ASP A 96 3.34 5.90 -11.51
CA ASP A 96 3.35 5.66 -12.97
C ASP A 96 4.72 5.16 -13.47
N HIS A 97 5.76 5.26 -12.65
CA HIS A 97 7.09 4.70 -12.94
C HIS A 97 7.29 3.29 -12.35
N SER A 98 6.25 2.70 -11.76
CA SER A 98 6.30 1.34 -11.24
C SER A 98 5.87 0.35 -12.30
N GLY A 99 6.83 -0.30 -12.96
CA GLY A 99 6.54 -1.30 -14.00
C GLY A 99 5.76 -2.54 -13.51
N SER A 100 5.64 -2.73 -12.20
CA SER A 100 4.85 -3.81 -11.59
C SER A 100 3.49 -3.37 -11.06
N LEU A 101 3.16 -2.08 -11.00
CA LEU A 101 1.89 -1.63 -10.43
C LEU A 101 0.75 -1.97 -11.39
N LEU A 102 -0.21 -2.77 -10.92
CA LEU A 102 -1.36 -3.19 -11.73
C LEU A 102 -2.62 -2.39 -11.39
N LEU A 103 -2.88 -2.17 -10.10
CA LEU A 103 -4.15 -1.63 -9.63
C LEU A 103 -3.99 -0.74 -8.40
N ARG A 104 -4.72 0.37 -8.38
CA ARG A 104 -4.92 1.28 -7.24
C ARG A 104 -6.41 1.32 -6.91
N ILE A 105 -6.77 0.82 -5.73
CA ILE A 105 -8.16 0.79 -5.27
C ILE A 105 -8.34 1.82 -4.16
N LYS A 106 -9.09 2.88 -4.43
CA LYS A 106 -9.39 3.91 -3.44
C LYS A 106 -10.32 3.32 -2.39
N VAL A 107 -9.85 3.36 -1.14
CA VAL A 107 -10.61 2.89 0.03
C VAL A 107 -11.00 4.03 0.95
N GLY A 108 -10.42 5.22 0.82
CA GLY A 108 -10.78 6.36 1.66
C GLY A 108 -10.03 7.64 1.37
N LYS A 109 -9.99 8.53 2.37
CA LYS A 109 -9.38 9.87 2.29
C LYS A 109 -8.64 10.20 3.58
N VAL A 110 -7.57 10.96 3.46
CA VAL A 110 -6.86 11.51 4.61
C VAL A 110 -7.66 12.66 5.19
N ARG A 111 -7.90 12.65 6.51
CA ARG A 111 -8.59 13.73 7.22
C ARG A 111 -7.58 14.71 7.79
N ILE A 112 -7.37 15.81 7.09
CA ILE A 112 -6.54 16.93 7.54
C ILE A 112 -7.47 18.06 7.95
N GLY A 113 -7.30 18.56 9.17
CA GLY A 113 -8.13 19.59 9.76
C GLY A 113 -7.29 20.80 10.14
N ASN A 114 -7.94 21.95 10.33
CA ASN A 114 -7.29 23.18 10.77
C ASN A 114 -7.05 23.19 12.30
N GLY A 115 -7.10 22.03 12.97
CA GLY A 115 -7.21 21.93 14.42
C GLY A 115 -5.87 22.00 15.13
N ASN A 116 -5.68 23.04 15.93
CA ASN A 116 -4.66 23.08 16.98
C ASN A 116 -4.99 22.03 18.06
N GLY A 117 -4.53 20.80 17.87
CA GLY A 117 -4.14 19.85 18.94
C GLY A 117 -5.05 19.61 20.15
N ASN A 118 -6.33 19.98 20.15
CA ASN A 118 -7.19 19.80 21.32
C ASN A 118 -8.60 19.32 20.95
N GLY A 119 -8.74 18.00 20.88
CA GLY A 119 -9.85 17.27 21.50
C GLY A 119 -11.23 17.26 20.84
N ASN A 120 -11.60 18.14 19.90
CA ASN A 120 -12.95 18.09 19.32
C ASN A 120 -13.15 18.73 17.92
N GLY A 121 -12.08 18.90 17.13
CA GLY A 121 -12.12 19.38 15.75
C GLY A 121 -11.38 18.44 14.80
N ASN A 122 -12.12 17.61 14.06
CA ASN A 122 -11.67 16.36 13.43
C ASN A 122 -10.72 16.52 12.23
N GLY A 123 -9.43 16.81 12.48
CA GLY A 123 -8.37 16.47 11.55
C GLY A 123 -6.97 16.82 12.07
N TYR A 124 -5.98 16.07 11.63
CA TYR A 124 -4.59 16.29 11.99
C TYR A 124 -4.04 17.52 11.27
N GLY A 125 -3.07 18.22 11.88
CA GLY A 125 -2.18 19.10 11.13
C GLY A 125 -1.49 18.30 10.01
N SER A 126 -1.17 18.97 8.90
CA SER A 126 -0.69 18.32 7.68
C SER A 126 0.58 17.49 7.85
N GLY A 127 1.48 17.87 8.78
CA GLY A 127 2.65 17.08 9.17
C GLY A 127 2.32 15.85 10.02
N HIS A 128 1.38 15.99 10.96
CA HIS A 128 0.96 14.88 11.85
C HIS A 128 0.11 13.82 11.16
N ALA A 129 -0.59 14.17 10.07
CA ALA A 129 -1.41 13.23 9.32
C ALA A 129 -0.58 12.06 8.78
N PHE A 130 0.61 12.34 8.23
CA PHE A 130 1.52 11.30 7.75
C PHE A 130 2.01 10.43 8.90
N GLU A 131 2.53 11.05 9.97
CA GLU A 131 3.08 10.36 11.12
C GLU A 131 2.05 9.44 11.79
N ASN A 132 0.80 9.89 11.89
CA ASN A 132 -0.29 9.10 12.43
C ASN A 132 -0.60 7.87 11.57
N ILE A 133 -0.73 8.05 10.24
CA ILE A 133 -0.93 6.91 9.32
C ILE A 133 0.26 5.96 9.38
N HIS A 134 1.48 6.48 9.41
CA HIS A 134 2.69 5.70 9.56
C HIS A 134 2.67 4.89 10.87
N ALA A 135 2.34 5.51 12.00
CA ALA A 135 2.24 4.84 13.30
C ALA A 135 1.17 3.74 13.31
N ILE A 136 -0.01 4.02 12.75
CA ILE A 136 -1.09 3.04 12.60
C ILE A 136 -0.59 1.82 11.81
N LEU A 137 0.01 2.03 10.64
CA LEU A 137 0.49 0.94 9.79
C LEU A 137 1.67 0.19 10.40
N ARG A 138 2.60 0.91 11.05
CA ARG A 138 3.78 0.33 11.72
C ARG A 138 3.41 -0.53 12.92
N SER A 139 2.29 -0.24 13.58
CA SER A 139 1.78 -0.98 14.75
C SER A 139 1.11 -2.31 14.40
N ILE A 140 1.03 -2.68 13.12
CA ILE A 140 0.51 -3.98 12.68
C ILE A 140 1.65 -5.00 12.80
N PRO A 141 1.44 -6.14 13.47
CA PRO A 141 2.45 -7.20 13.55
C PRO A 141 2.93 -7.61 12.16
N LEU A 142 4.25 -7.77 12.03
CA LEU A 142 4.85 -8.31 10.82
C LEU A 142 4.56 -9.80 10.70
N PRO A 143 4.45 -10.33 9.46
CA PRO A 143 4.37 -11.77 9.28
C PRO A 143 5.57 -12.48 9.92
N VAL A 144 5.31 -13.64 10.52
CA VAL A 144 6.34 -14.46 11.14
C VAL A 144 6.85 -15.50 10.13
N LYS A 145 8.15 -15.46 9.85
CA LYS A 145 8.80 -16.41 8.94
C LYS A 145 8.68 -17.84 9.49
N GLY A 146 8.25 -18.77 8.65
CA GLY A 146 8.10 -20.18 9.03
C GLY A 146 6.90 -20.50 9.93
N ALA A 147 5.98 -19.55 10.15
CA ALA A 147 4.76 -19.82 10.91
C ALA A 147 3.86 -20.86 10.21
N GLY A 148 3.14 -21.65 11.01
CA GLY A 148 2.05 -22.52 10.57
C GLY A 148 0.70 -22.00 11.11
N PRO A 149 -0.25 -21.58 10.26
CA PRO A 149 -0.18 -21.45 8.80
C PRO A 149 0.77 -20.34 8.33
N SER A 150 1.21 -20.41 7.07
CA SER A 150 2.10 -19.43 6.45
C SER A 150 1.53 -18.02 6.54
N GLN A 151 2.35 -17.07 7.01
CA GLN A 151 2.00 -15.65 7.07
C GLN A 151 2.75 -14.87 6.00
N ASN A 152 2.08 -13.88 5.40
CA ASN A 152 2.64 -13.06 4.33
C ASN A 152 1.97 -11.68 4.25
N CYS A 153 2.33 -10.87 3.23
CA CYS A 153 1.82 -9.51 3.04
C CYS A 153 0.28 -9.43 2.89
N VAL A 154 -0.39 -10.51 2.50
CA VAL A 154 -1.87 -10.57 2.42
C VAL A 154 -2.49 -10.50 3.83
N GLY A 155 -1.92 -11.20 4.81
CA GLY A 155 -2.38 -11.11 6.19
C GLY A 155 -2.20 -9.69 6.74
N TRP A 156 -1.06 -9.07 6.44
CA TRP A 156 -0.77 -7.70 6.82
C TRP A 156 -1.72 -6.68 6.17
N ILE A 157 -2.01 -6.78 4.86
CA ILE A 157 -2.89 -5.81 4.20
C ILE A 157 -4.34 -5.92 4.70
N ARG A 158 -4.84 -7.12 5.02
CA ARG A 158 -6.16 -7.27 5.66
C ARG A 158 -6.20 -6.56 7.01
N ALA A 159 -5.17 -6.72 7.83
CA ALA A 159 -5.05 -6.02 9.11
C ALA A 159 -4.91 -4.49 8.91
N ALA A 160 -4.19 -4.06 7.88
CA ALA A 160 -4.04 -2.64 7.54
C ALA A 160 -5.37 -2.00 7.15
N ILE A 161 -6.16 -2.63 6.27
CA ILE A 161 -7.48 -2.14 5.89
C ILE A 161 -8.37 -1.99 7.14
N ARG A 162 -8.43 -3.02 7.99
CA ARG A 162 -9.22 -2.97 9.24
C ARG A 162 -8.78 -1.84 10.17
N LYS A 163 -7.46 -1.63 10.34
CA LYS A 163 -6.96 -0.49 11.14
C LYS A 163 -7.28 0.86 10.51
N LEU A 164 -7.19 0.99 9.19
CA LEU A 164 -7.57 2.22 8.47
C LEU A 164 -9.07 2.50 8.62
N GLN A 165 -9.93 1.49 8.55
CA GLN A 165 -11.37 1.60 8.80
C GLN A 165 -11.66 2.07 10.23
N ALA A 166 -11.04 1.42 11.23
CA ALA A 166 -11.20 1.77 12.65
C ALA A 166 -10.74 3.21 12.99
N ASN A 167 -9.87 3.80 12.17
CA ASN A 167 -9.38 5.17 12.33
C ASN A 167 -10.05 6.17 11.36
N GLY A 168 -11.12 5.77 10.67
CA GLY A 168 -11.87 6.65 9.76
C GLY A 168 -11.10 7.12 8.52
N LEU A 169 -10.04 6.38 8.15
CA LEU A 169 -9.17 6.61 6.99
C LEU A 169 -9.58 5.76 5.77
N ALA A 170 -10.40 4.73 5.98
CA ALA A 170 -11.04 3.93 4.95
C ALA A 170 -12.55 3.82 5.21
N GLU A 171 -13.33 3.64 4.14
CA GLU A 171 -14.77 3.39 4.21
C GLU A 171 -15.06 2.03 4.84
N ASP A 172 -16.20 1.91 5.52
CA ASP A 172 -16.62 0.67 6.16
C ASP A 172 -17.21 -0.29 5.11
N PHE A 173 -16.42 -1.29 4.73
CA PHE A 173 -16.78 -2.34 3.77
C PHE A 173 -16.24 -3.68 4.26
N ASP A 174 -16.86 -4.77 3.79
CA ASP A 174 -16.38 -6.13 4.09
C ASP A 174 -15.00 -6.37 3.46
N VAL A 175 -14.00 -6.60 4.31
CA VAL A 175 -12.60 -6.74 3.89
C VAL A 175 -12.38 -8.00 3.06
N ASP A 176 -13.09 -9.09 3.34
CA ASP A 176 -12.86 -10.36 2.66
C ASP A 176 -13.50 -10.35 1.27
N ALA A 177 -14.70 -9.79 1.13
CA ALA A 177 -15.35 -9.50 -0.14
C ALA A 177 -14.55 -8.47 -0.97
N PHE A 178 -14.01 -7.43 -0.33
CA PHE A 178 -13.10 -6.48 -0.99
C PHE A 178 -11.89 -7.20 -1.59
N MET A 179 -11.22 -8.05 -0.81
CA MET A 179 -10.03 -8.77 -1.30
C MET A 179 -10.39 -9.69 -2.47
N ALA A 180 -11.51 -10.41 -2.41
CA ALA A 180 -11.97 -11.28 -3.50
C ALA A 180 -12.28 -10.50 -4.79
N ASN A 181 -12.96 -9.36 -4.66
CA ASN A 181 -13.26 -8.47 -5.79
C ASN A 181 -11.99 -7.85 -6.38
N ALA A 182 -11.07 -7.40 -5.53
CA ALA A 182 -9.78 -6.87 -5.92
C ALA A 182 -8.95 -7.90 -6.69
N LEU A 183 -8.96 -9.16 -6.23
CA LEU A 183 -8.27 -10.27 -6.90
C LEU A 183 -8.84 -10.53 -8.31
N THR A 184 -10.16 -10.57 -8.43
CA THR A 184 -10.84 -10.71 -9.73
C THR A 184 -10.50 -9.55 -10.67
N PHE A 185 -10.42 -8.33 -10.13
CA PHE A 185 -10.12 -7.15 -10.92
C PHE A 185 -8.66 -7.12 -11.40
N VAL A 186 -7.71 -7.46 -10.53
CA VAL A 186 -6.29 -7.49 -10.93
C VAL A 186 -6.01 -8.60 -11.94
N ASP A 187 -6.69 -9.75 -11.86
CA ASP A 187 -6.58 -10.81 -12.87
C ASP A 187 -7.07 -10.31 -14.25
N ARG A 188 -8.22 -9.60 -14.28
CA ARG A 188 -8.72 -8.97 -15.52
C ARG A 188 -7.77 -7.89 -16.05
N ARG A 189 -7.20 -7.08 -15.16
CA ARG A 189 -6.25 -6.03 -15.50
C ARG A 189 -4.96 -6.60 -16.08
N LEU A 190 -4.46 -7.70 -15.53
CA LEU A 190 -3.27 -8.37 -16.04
C LEU A 190 -3.51 -8.95 -17.44
N ALA A 191 -4.71 -9.47 -17.70
CA ALA A 191 -5.10 -10.01 -19.01
C ALA A 191 -5.33 -8.92 -20.08
N ASP A 192 -5.77 -7.72 -19.69
CA ASP A 192 -6.05 -6.60 -20.61
C ASP A 192 -5.70 -5.25 -19.98
N VAL A 193 -4.42 -4.90 -20.08
CA VAL A 193 -3.84 -3.66 -19.54
C VAL A 193 -4.21 -2.40 -20.34
N ASP A 194 -4.98 -2.52 -21.43
CA ASP A 194 -5.41 -1.34 -22.20
C ASP A 194 -6.86 -0.98 -21.87
N ARG A 195 -7.72 -1.96 -21.60
CA ARG A 195 -9.16 -1.74 -21.41
C ARG A 195 -9.60 -1.69 -19.96
N VAL A 196 -8.92 -2.40 -19.07
CA VAL A 196 -9.29 -2.45 -17.64
C VAL A 196 -8.60 -1.31 -16.92
N PRO A 197 -9.30 -0.40 -16.21
CA PRO A 197 -8.65 0.75 -15.57
C PRO A 197 -7.68 0.31 -14.46
N ASP A 198 -6.62 1.08 -14.25
CA ASP A 198 -5.63 0.87 -13.19
C ASP A 198 -5.98 1.63 -11.89
N VAL A 199 -7.03 2.46 -11.91
CA VAL A 199 -7.56 3.18 -10.74
C VAL A 199 -9.08 2.99 -10.63
N ILE A 200 -9.52 2.50 -9.48
CA ILE A 200 -10.95 2.25 -9.18
C ILE A 200 -11.28 2.62 -7.74
N SER A 201 -12.57 2.74 -7.42
CA SER A 201 -13.06 2.74 -6.04
C SER A 201 -13.15 1.32 -5.49
N HIS A 202 -13.28 1.18 -4.16
CA HIS A 202 -13.56 -0.10 -3.50
C HIS A 202 -14.86 -0.79 -3.96
N LEU A 203 -15.72 -0.08 -4.69
CA LEU A 203 -16.93 -0.61 -5.35
C LEU A 203 -16.68 -1.11 -6.79
N GLY A 204 -15.43 -1.09 -7.28
CA GLY A 204 -15.10 -1.54 -8.64
C GLY A 204 -15.36 -0.51 -9.75
N LYS A 205 -15.72 0.73 -9.41
CA LYS A 205 -16.01 1.80 -10.39
C LYS A 205 -14.74 2.56 -10.72
N ARG A 206 -14.50 2.86 -12.00
CA ARG A 206 -13.44 3.79 -12.44
C ARG A 206 -13.64 5.17 -11.79
N ILE A 207 -12.55 5.80 -11.36
CA ILE A 207 -12.54 7.13 -10.73
C ILE A 207 -11.46 8.02 -11.32
#